data_AF-A0A0Q6NR66-F1
#
_entry.id   AF-A0A0Q6NR66-F1
#
_cell.length_a   1.000
_cell.length_b   1.000
_cell.length_c   1.000
_cell.angle_alpha   90.00
_cell.angle_beta   90.00
_cell.angle_gamma   90.00
#
_symmetry.space_group_name_H-M   'P 1'
#
loop_
_entity.id
_entity.type
_entity.pdbx_description
1 polymer ?
#
loop_
_entity_poly.entity_id
_entity_poly.type
_entity_poly.pdbx_seq_one_letter_code
_entity_poly.pdbx_strand_id
1 'polypeptide(L)'
;MKRLLPYPVLAALLLLMWLVLQQSIGLGQILLGGAVAVAAALAASAILPGRVRFRRLTSLLQLVAVAGIDIIRSNIAVLLILINPRAEPSAGFIKMELQLTNQFGLAVLACLLTATPGSAWLEYDGEHNTVLIHVLDLADKDEWIATVRHRYERLLLEIFQ
;
A
#
# COMPACT_ATOMS: atom_id res chain seq x y z
N MET A 1 -15.86 -1.44 27.96
CA MET A 1 -17.06 -1.36 27.09
C MET A 1 -16.79 -2.16 25.83
N LYS A 2 -17.40 -3.34 25.68
CA LYS A 2 -17.25 -4.20 24.49
C LYS A 2 -17.91 -3.47 23.31
N ARG A 3 -17.13 -2.87 22.42
CA ARG A 3 -17.66 -2.27 21.18
C ARG A 3 -18.28 -3.40 20.35
N LEU A 4 -19.58 -3.34 20.06
CA LEU A 4 -20.30 -4.37 19.29
C LEU A 4 -19.69 -4.64 17.90
N LEU A 5 -18.92 -3.68 17.37
CA LEU A 5 -18.23 -3.78 16.08
C LEU A 5 -16.71 -3.71 16.28
N PRO A 6 -15.96 -4.80 15.99
CA PRO A 6 -14.52 -4.84 16.15
C PRO A 6 -13.80 -3.90 15.16
N TYR A 7 -14.30 -3.80 13.93
CA TYR A 7 -13.73 -3.00 12.83
C TYR A 7 -14.77 -2.08 12.15
N PRO A 8 -15.14 -0.94 12.78
CA PRO A 8 -16.19 -0.05 12.24
C PRO A 8 -15.79 0.62 10.92
N VAL A 9 -14.51 0.94 10.73
CA VAL A 9 -14.00 1.54 9.48
C VAL A 9 -14.10 0.54 8.33
N LEU A 10 -13.73 -0.72 8.56
CA LEU A 10 -13.85 -1.78 7.56
C LEU A 10 -15.31 -1.98 7.15
N ALA A 11 -16.23 -2.07 8.12
CA ALA A 11 -17.66 -2.19 7.83
C ALA A 11 -18.18 -0.99 7.02
N ALA A 12 -17.77 0.23 7.36
CA ALA A 12 -18.16 1.43 6.60
C ALA A 12 -17.62 1.40 5.16
N LEU A 13 -16.37 0.99 4.95
CA LEU A 13 -15.77 0.86 3.62
C LEU A 13 -16.44 -0.23 2.79
N LEU A 14 -16.76 -1.38 3.39
CA LEU A 14 -17.47 -2.47 2.72
C LEU A 14 -18.89 -2.06 2.32
N LEU A 15 -19.60 -1.35 3.19
CA LEU A 15 -20.91 -0.80 2.85
C LEU A 15 -20.82 0.23 1.72
N LEU A 16 -19.86 1.15 1.78
CA LEU A 16 -19.65 2.13 0.72
C LEU A 16 -19.34 1.45 -0.61
N MET A 17 -18.44 0.46 -0.61
CA MET A 17 -18.13 -0.35 -1.78
C MET A 17 -19.38 -1.07 -2.31
N TRP A 18 -20.20 -1.66 -1.44
CA TRP A 18 -21.47 -2.30 -1.83
C TRP A 18 -22.40 -1.34 -2.55
N LEU A 19 -22.62 -0.14 -1.99
CA LEU A 19 -23.52 0.86 -2.57
C LEU A 19 -23.00 1.38 -3.92
N VAL A 20 -21.68 1.54 -4.04
CA VAL A 20 -21.03 1.90 -5.32
C VAL A 20 -21.20 0.77 -6.34
N LEU A 21 -21.01 -0.49 -5.97
CA LEU A 21 -21.19 -1.62 -6.90
C LEU A 21 -22.64 -1.75 -7.36
N GLN A 22 -23.59 -1.54 -6.45
CA GLN A 22 -25.01 -1.64 -6.74
C GLN A 22 -25.59 -0.39 -7.43
N GLN A 23 -24.83 0.72 -7.47
CA GLN A 23 -25.26 2.02 -8.00
C GLN A 23 -26.60 2.48 -7.42
N SER A 24 -26.86 2.20 -6.13
CA SER A 24 -28.14 2.48 -5.49
C SER A 24 -27.98 2.81 -4.01
N ILE A 25 -28.67 3.87 -3.58
CA ILE A 25 -28.75 4.33 -2.18
C ILE A 25 -30.14 4.01 -1.59
N GLY A 26 -30.88 3.06 -2.20
CA GLY A 26 -32.17 2.63 -1.69
C GLY A 26 -32.05 2.00 -0.29
N LEU A 27 -33.08 2.20 0.55
CA LEU A 27 -33.08 1.71 1.93
C LEU A 27 -32.79 0.20 2.03
N GLY A 28 -33.34 -0.60 1.11
CA GLY A 28 -33.07 -2.05 1.06
C GLY A 28 -31.60 -2.39 0.83
N GLN A 29 -30.90 -1.62 0.00
CA GLN A 29 -29.47 -1.83 -0.29
C GLN A 29 -28.57 -1.40 0.86
N ILE A 30 -28.95 -0.32 1.55
CA ILE A 30 -28.25 0.12 2.76
C ILE A 30 -28.38 -0.95 3.86
N LEU A 31 -29.57 -1.50 4.06
CA LEU A 31 -29.81 -2.55 5.07
C LEU A 31 -29.07 -3.85 4.73
N LEU A 32 -29.20 -4.33 3.49
CA LEU A 32 -28.55 -5.56 3.05
C LEU A 32 -27.02 -5.43 3.05
N GLY A 33 -26.50 -4.37 2.43
CA GLY A 33 -25.07 -4.08 2.42
C GLY A 33 -24.52 -3.87 3.83
N GLY A 34 -25.30 -3.26 4.72
CA GLY A 34 -24.93 -3.05 6.12
C GLY A 34 -24.80 -4.38 6.87
N ALA A 35 -25.77 -5.28 6.70
CA ALA A 35 -25.72 -6.62 7.28
C ALA A 35 -24.50 -7.42 6.77
N VAL A 36 -24.25 -7.39 5.46
CA VAL A 36 -23.09 -8.05 4.85
C VAL A 36 -21.77 -7.46 5.37
N ALA A 37 -21.67 -6.12 5.44
CA ALA A 37 -20.48 -5.43 5.92
C ALA A 37 -20.17 -5.74 7.39
N VAL A 38 -21.20 -5.80 8.24
CA VAL A 38 -21.05 -6.19 9.65
C VAL A 38 -20.61 -7.65 9.75
N ALA A 39 -21.25 -8.57 9.03
CA ALA A 39 -20.89 -9.99 9.03
C ALA A 39 -19.43 -10.20 8.58
N ALA A 40 -19.01 -9.54 7.51
CA ALA A 40 -17.65 -9.56 7.01
C ALA A 40 -16.65 -8.97 8.03
N ALA A 41 -16.98 -7.84 8.67
CA ALA A 41 -16.12 -7.24 9.69
C ALA A 41 -15.97 -8.11 10.95
N LEU A 42 -17.00 -8.87 11.31
CA LEU A 42 -16.94 -9.87 12.39
C LEU A 42 -16.07 -11.06 11.97
N ALA A 43 -16.25 -11.61 10.77
CA ALA A 43 -15.41 -12.69 10.26
C ALA A 43 -13.92 -12.27 10.17
N ALA A 44 -13.65 -11.06 9.68
CA ALA A 44 -12.31 -10.50 9.62
C ALA A 44 -11.65 -10.41 11.00
N SER A 45 -12.42 -10.21 12.07
CA SER A 45 -11.87 -10.12 13.43
C SER A 45 -11.27 -11.42 13.98
N ALA A 46 -11.61 -12.56 13.38
CA ALA A 46 -10.98 -13.83 13.70
C ALA A 46 -9.62 -14.04 13.00
N ILE A 47 -9.34 -13.27 11.94
CA ILE A 47 -8.19 -13.46 11.05
C ILE A 47 -7.17 -12.33 11.20
N LEU A 48 -7.64 -11.09 11.35
CA LEU A 48 -6.75 -9.92 11.33
C LEU A 48 -5.94 -9.82 12.64
N PRO A 49 -4.61 -9.65 12.54
CA PRO A 49 -3.69 -9.71 13.69
C PRO A 49 -3.76 -8.49 14.63
N GLY A 50 -4.64 -7.53 14.38
CA GLY A 50 -4.81 -6.37 15.25
C GLY A 50 -5.66 -5.27 14.63
N ARG A 51 -5.78 -4.15 15.34
CA ARG A 51 -6.48 -2.96 14.85
C ARG A 51 -5.50 -2.04 14.13
N VAL A 52 -5.89 -1.55 12.95
CA VAL A 52 -5.17 -0.46 12.29
C VAL A 52 -5.36 0.80 13.12
N ARG A 53 -4.25 1.39 13.58
CA ARG A 53 -4.27 2.64 14.33
C ARG A 53 -3.49 3.68 13.54
N PHE A 54 -4.22 4.48 12.78
CA PHE A 54 -3.65 5.63 12.07
C PHE A 54 -3.24 6.69 13.10
N ARG A 55 -1.94 6.95 13.22
CA ARG A 55 -1.43 7.98 14.13
C ARG A 55 -1.54 9.39 13.55
N ARG A 56 -1.33 9.54 12.24
CA ARG A 56 -1.33 10.83 11.54
C ARG A 56 -2.05 10.76 10.19
N LEU A 57 -3.24 11.36 10.11
CA LEU A 57 -4.02 11.41 8.87
C LEU A 57 -3.36 12.30 7.80
N THR A 58 -2.62 13.32 8.21
CA THR A 58 -1.86 14.21 7.31
C THR A 58 -0.77 13.44 6.55
N SER A 59 -0.03 12.57 7.23
CA SER A 59 1.01 11.74 6.61
C SER A 59 0.41 10.74 5.62
N LEU A 60 -0.81 10.25 5.86
CA LEU A 60 -1.55 9.41 4.91
C LEU A 60 -1.88 10.16 3.62
N LEU A 61 -2.44 11.37 3.72
CA LEU A 61 -2.73 12.20 2.54
C LEU A 61 -1.45 12.55 1.77
N GLN A 62 -0.37 12.86 2.48
CA GLN A 62 0.94 13.09 1.88
C GLN A 62 1.46 11.85 1.14
N LEU A 63 1.34 10.66 1.74
CA LEU A 63 1.75 9.40 1.12
C LEU A 63 0.99 9.15 -0.18
N VAL A 64 -0.33 9.33 -0.17
CA VAL A 64 -1.17 9.17 -1.37
C VAL A 64 -0.75 10.13 -2.48
N ALA A 65 -0.51 11.41 -2.16
CA ALA A 65 -0.08 12.40 -3.14
C ALA A 65 1.30 12.07 -3.72
N VAL A 66 2.28 11.75 -2.86
CA VAL A 66 3.65 11.40 -3.26
C VAL A 66 3.66 10.15 -4.15
N ALA A 67 2.98 9.09 -3.70
CA ALA A 67 2.87 7.84 -4.47
C ALA A 67 2.17 8.05 -5.81
N GLY A 68 1.07 8.81 -5.85
CA GLY A 68 0.36 9.11 -7.10
C GLY A 68 1.26 9.82 -8.12
N ILE A 69 2.03 10.83 -7.68
CA ILE A 69 2.98 11.54 -8.54
C ILE A 69 4.08 10.59 -9.04
N ASP A 70 4.62 9.73 -8.18
CA ASP A 70 5.71 8.82 -8.55
C ASP A 70 5.24 7.72 -9.49
N ILE A 71 4.02 7.20 -9.32
CA ILE A 71 3.40 6.25 -10.27
C ILE A 71 3.26 6.91 -11.64
N ILE A 72 2.78 8.15 -11.73
CA ILE A 72 2.65 8.86 -13.01
C ILE A 72 4.03 9.06 -13.65
N ARG A 73 5.01 9.58 -12.90
CA ARG A 73 6.39 9.80 -13.38
C ARG A 73 7.04 8.52 -13.87
N SER A 74 6.87 7.44 -13.13
CA SER A 74 7.45 6.16 -13.49
C SER A 74 6.79 5.55 -14.74
N ASN A 75 5.47 5.68 -14.91
CA ASN A 75 4.81 5.27 -16.17
C ASN A 75 5.35 6.06 -17.38
N ILE A 76 5.61 7.36 -17.21
CA ILE A 76 6.24 8.18 -18.25
C ILE A 76 7.67 7.68 -18.54
N ALA A 77 8.46 7.37 -17.51
CA ALA A 77 9.82 6.85 -17.68
C ALA A 77 9.83 5.52 -18.45
N VAL A 78 8.95 4.57 -18.10
CA VAL A 78 8.81 3.31 -18.83
C VAL A 78 8.36 3.53 -20.27
N LEU A 79 7.42 4.45 -20.51
CA LEU A 79 7.02 4.82 -21.87
C LEU A 79 8.22 5.35 -22.69
N LEU A 80 9.06 6.20 -22.10
CA LEU A 80 10.26 6.75 -22.75
C LEU A 80 11.29 5.67 -23.08
N ILE A 81 11.46 4.68 -22.20
CA ILE A 81 12.31 3.50 -22.45
C ILE A 81 11.75 2.71 -23.64
N LEU A 82 10.44 2.46 -23.67
CA LEU A 82 9.81 1.66 -24.72
C LEU A 82 9.91 2.30 -26.12
N ILE A 83 9.75 3.62 -26.21
CA ILE A 83 9.84 4.33 -27.50
C ILE A 83 11.29 4.57 -27.95
N ASN A 84 12.26 4.45 -27.05
CA ASN A 84 13.68 4.65 -27.37
C ASN A 84 14.33 3.31 -27.75
N PRO A 85 14.61 3.06 -29.05
CA PRO A 85 15.17 1.78 -29.50
C PRO A 85 16.61 1.52 -29.04
N ARG A 86 17.26 2.50 -28.40
CA ARG A 86 18.61 2.37 -27.82
C ARG A 86 18.62 2.33 -26.29
N ALA A 87 17.45 2.29 -25.65
CA ALA A 87 17.42 2.18 -24.20
C ALA A 87 17.94 0.80 -23.77
N GLU A 88 18.98 0.79 -22.94
CA GLU A 88 19.53 -0.41 -22.30
C GLU A 88 19.33 -0.29 -20.79
N PRO A 89 18.12 -0.59 -20.28
CA PRO A 89 17.85 -0.46 -18.85
C PRO A 89 18.71 -1.43 -18.05
N SER A 90 19.34 -0.94 -16.98
CA SER A 90 20.21 -1.75 -16.13
C SER A 90 19.39 -2.45 -15.05
N ALA A 91 18.85 -3.63 -15.36
CA ALA A 91 18.06 -4.37 -14.37
C ALA A 91 18.96 -4.89 -13.23
N GLY A 92 18.47 -4.79 -11.99
CA GLY A 92 19.24 -5.19 -10.82
C GLY A 92 18.39 -5.56 -9.61
N PHE A 93 18.99 -6.34 -8.71
CA PHE A 93 18.38 -6.70 -7.44
C PHE A 93 18.97 -5.88 -6.30
N ILE A 94 18.10 -5.38 -5.44
CA ILE A 94 18.44 -4.59 -4.27
C ILE A 94 17.91 -5.30 -3.03
N LYS A 95 18.80 -5.57 -2.09
CA LYS A 95 18.42 -5.93 -0.71
C LYS A 95 18.46 -4.66 0.14
N MET A 96 17.35 -4.35 0.79
CA MET A 96 17.19 -3.17 1.65
C MET A 96 16.70 -3.58 3.03
N GLU A 97 17.36 -3.11 4.09
CA GLU A 97 16.89 -3.26 5.47
C GLU A 97 15.77 -2.27 5.77
N LEU A 98 14.71 -2.69 6.43
CA LEU A 98 13.59 -1.83 6.80
C LEU A 98 13.69 -1.44 8.28
N GLN A 99 13.23 -0.23 8.60
CA GLN A 99 12.88 0.20 9.94
C GLN A 99 11.41 -0.10 10.24
N LEU A 100 10.57 -0.12 9.20
CA LEU A 100 9.15 -0.42 9.32
C LEU A 100 8.95 -1.89 9.71
N THR A 101 8.25 -2.15 10.81
CA THR A 101 7.91 -3.52 11.28
C THR A 101 6.41 -3.79 11.34
N ASN A 102 5.57 -2.77 11.11
CA ASN A 102 4.13 -2.91 11.14
C ASN A 102 3.65 -3.67 9.90
N GLN A 103 2.91 -4.77 10.08
CA GLN A 103 2.43 -5.62 8.98
C GLN A 103 1.56 -4.89 7.96
N PHE A 104 0.70 -3.97 8.40
CA PHE A 104 -0.09 -3.14 7.48
C PHE A 104 0.78 -2.15 6.72
N GLY A 105 1.76 -1.55 7.40
CA GLY A 105 2.73 -0.68 6.76
C GLY A 105 3.57 -1.40 5.71
N LEU A 106 4.06 -2.60 6.03
CA LEU A 106 4.82 -3.46 5.11
C LEU A 106 3.97 -3.84 3.89
N ALA A 107 2.71 -4.23 4.09
CA ALA A 107 1.79 -4.53 2.98
C ALA A 107 1.58 -3.31 2.07
N VAL A 108 1.37 -2.12 2.64
CA VAL A 108 1.23 -0.88 1.86
C VAL A 108 2.53 -0.57 1.12
N LEU A 109 3.70 -0.70 1.76
CA LEU A 109 4.99 -0.47 1.11
C LEU A 109 5.19 -1.43 -0.08
N ALA A 110 4.88 -2.71 0.09
CA ALA A 110 4.96 -3.71 -0.97
C ALA A 110 4.04 -3.36 -2.15
N CYS A 111 2.80 -2.96 -1.87
CA CYS A 111 1.88 -2.49 -2.91
C CYS A 111 2.41 -1.24 -3.63
N LEU A 112 2.93 -0.25 -2.90
CA LEU A 112 3.45 0.99 -3.48
C LEU A 112 4.65 0.72 -4.39
N LEU A 113 5.64 -0.04 -3.92
CA LEU A 113 6.85 -0.35 -4.68
C LEU A 113 6.56 -1.24 -5.90
N THR A 114 5.52 -2.08 -5.85
CA THR A 114 5.10 -2.88 -7.00
C THR A 114 4.24 -2.07 -7.98
N ALA A 115 3.47 -1.10 -7.47
CA ALA A 115 2.62 -0.25 -8.30
C ALA A 115 3.39 0.85 -9.03
N THR A 116 4.55 1.28 -8.52
CA THR A 116 5.48 2.13 -9.26
C THR A 116 6.18 1.30 -10.33
N PRO A 117 5.94 1.58 -11.63
CA PRO A 117 6.61 0.84 -12.70
C PRO A 117 8.13 0.84 -12.54
N GLY A 118 8.77 -0.23 -12.97
CA GLY A 118 10.22 -0.35 -12.85
C GLY A 118 10.73 -0.82 -11.48
N SER A 119 9.86 -1.21 -10.54
CA SER A 119 10.26 -2.01 -9.38
C SER A 119 9.25 -3.12 -9.04
N ALA A 120 9.73 -4.20 -8.42
CA ALA A 120 8.92 -5.33 -7.97
C ALA A 120 9.40 -5.83 -6.61
N TRP A 121 8.48 -5.90 -5.64
CA TRP A 121 8.73 -6.53 -4.36
C TRP A 121 8.75 -8.06 -4.52
N LEU A 122 9.85 -8.72 -4.18
CA LEU A 122 10.00 -10.16 -4.41
C LEU A 122 9.87 -10.97 -3.12
N GLU A 123 10.61 -10.57 -2.09
CA GLU A 123 10.71 -11.34 -0.86
C GLU A 123 10.86 -10.40 0.34
N TYR A 124 10.25 -10.79 1.46
CA TYR A 124 10.44 -10.15 2.74
C TYR A 124 10.94 -11.17 3.75
N ASP A 125 12.13 -10.93 4.29
CA ASP A 125 12.73 -11.68 5.37
C ASP A 125 12.38 -11.00 6.71
N GLY A 126 11.50 -11.65 7.47
CA GLY A 126 11.03 -11.14 8.75
C GLY A 126 12.03 -11.28 9.91
N GLU A 127 13.06 -12.13 9.80
CA GLU A 127 14.08 -12.29 10.85
C GLU A 127 15.06 -11.12 10.82
N HIS A 128 15.51 -10.73 9.61
CA HIS A 128 16.45 -9.64 9.42
C HIS A 128 15.76 -8.30 9.09
N ASN A 129 14.44 -8.29 8.99
CA ASN A 129 13.63 -7.17 8.51
C ASN A 129 14.14 -6.60 7.18
N THR A 130 14.39 -7.47 6.21
CA THR A 130 14.95 -7.07 4.90
C THR A 130 14.02 -7.42 3.77
N VAL A 131 14.06 -6.60 2.71
CA VAL A 131 13.29 -6.83 1.49
C VAL A 131 14.23 -7.00 0.30
N LEU A 132 13.92 -7.97 -0.55
CA LEU A 132 14.50 -8.13 -1.89
C LEU A 132 13.58 -7.48 -2.92
N ILE A 133 14.13 -6.56 -3.69
CA ILE A 133 13.42 -5.78 -4.70
C ILE A 133 14.16 -5.93 -6.02
N HIS A 134 13.43 -6.19 -7.09
CA HIS A 134 13.96 -6.08 -8.44
C HIS A 134 13.64 -4.70 -9.01
N VAL A 135 14.63 -4.03 -9.59
CA VAL A 135 14.49 -2.72 -10.23
C VAL A 135 14.84 -2.86 -11.71
N LEU A 136 13.97 -2.36 -12.59
CA LEU A 136 14.09 -2.48 -14.04
C LEU A 136 15.26 -1.66 -14.58
N ASP A 137 15.46 -0.45 -14.04
CA ASP A 137 16.53 0.45 -14.45
C ASP A 137 17.20 1.05 -13.21
N LEU A 138 18.28 0.39 -12.80
CA LEU A 138 19.03 0.67 -11.59
C LEU A 138 20.35 1.38 -11.94
N ALA A 139 20.33 2.71 -11.92
CA ALA A 139 21.53 3.52 -12.11
C ALA A 139 22.43 3.53 -10.85
N ASP A 140 21.84 3.83 -9.69
CA ASP A 140 22.53 3.86 -8.40
C ASP A 140 21.66 3.19 -7.32
N LYS A 141 22.24 2.18 -6.66
CA LYS A 141 21.56 1.40 -5.62
C LYS A 141 21.29 2.21 -4.36
N ASP A 142 22.26 3.00 -3.91
CA ASP A 142 22.19 3.71 -2.64
C ASP A 142 21.23 4.91 -2.76
N GLU A 143 21.21 5.58 -3.91
CA GLU A 143 20.24 6.63 -4.22
C GLU A 143 18.80 6.08 -4.26
N TRP A 144 18.60 4.91 -4.88
CA TRP A 144 17.29 4.28 -4.94
C TRP A 144 16.77 3.91 -3.54
N ILE A 145 17.63 3.29 -2.71
CA ILE A 145 17.31 2.97 -1.31
C ILE A 145 16.97 4.26 -0.54
N ALA A 146 17.80 5.29 -0.63
CA ALA A 146 17.57 6.55 0.06
C ALA A 146 16.22 7.17 -0.33
N THR A 147 15.88 7.12 -1.62
CA THR A 147 14.59 7.61 -2.13
C THR A 147 13.42 6.87 -1.50
N VAL A 148 13.43 5.54 -1.48
CA VAL A 148 12.37 4.74 -0.87
C VAL A 148 12.24 5.02 0.62
N ARG A 149 13.37 5.12 1.34
CA ARG A 149 13.37 5.45 2.77
C ARG A 149 12.74 6.81 3.06
N HIS A 150 13.19 7.84 2.36
CA HIS A 150 12.77 9.22 2.64
C HIS A 150 11.33 9.51 2.20
N ARG A 151 10.88 8.89 1.10
CA ARG A 151 9.57 9.18 0.49
C ARG A 151 8.46 8.28 1.00
N TYR A 152 8.73 6.99 1.21
CA TYR A 152 7.70 6.03 1.58
C TYR A 152 7.86 5.53 3.01
N GLU A 153 9.01 4.95 3.36
CA GLU A 153 9.22 4.32 4.66
C GLU A 153 8.99 5.31 5.81
N ARG A 154 9.54 6.53 5.71
CA ARG A 154 9.33 7.59 6.70
C ARG A 154 7.85 7.91 6.95
N LEU A 155 7.06 8.05 5.87
CA LEU A 155 5.64 8.36 6.00
C LEU A 155 4.87 7.18 6.59
N LEU A 156 5.22 5.95 6.21
CA LEU A 156 4.61 4.75 6.76
C LEU A 156 4.93 4.55 8.24
N LEU A 157 6.16 4.86 8.65
CA LEU A 157 6.54 4.93 10.06
C LEU A 157 5.64 5.92 10.81
N GLU A 158 5.46 7.15 10.30
CA GLU A 158 4.58 8.15 10.94
C GLU A 158 3.09 7.73 11.00
N ILE A 159 2.62 6.93 10.04
CA ILE A 159 1.22 6.48 9.95
C ILE A 159 0.97 5.32 10.91
N PHE A 160 1.88 4.33 10.94
CA PHE A 160 1.65 3.02 11.55
C PHE A 160 2.49 2.76 12.81
N GLN A 161 3.50 3.57 13.10
CA GLN A 161 4.46 3.38 14.20
C GLN A 161 4.80 4.65 14.97
#